data_AF-F2VK23-F1
#
_entry.id   AF-F2VK23-F1
#
_cell.length_a   1.000
_cell.length_b   1.000
_cell.length_c   1.000
_cell.angle_alpha   90.00
_cell.angle_beta   90.00
_cell.angle_gamma   90.00
#
_symmetry.space_group_name_H-M   'P 1'
#
loop_
_entity.id
_entity.type
_entity.pdbx_description
1 polymer ?
#
loop_
_entity_poly.entity_id
_entity_poly.type
_entity_poly.pdbx_seq_one_letter_code
_entity_poly.pdbx_strand_id
1 'polypeptide(L)'
;RMTQRLGADKVPAAKARLERLGAQEGIFFKFGGRFGNTLRAHQLLLLSELVSRQGEIDGCGTRDTATAVAEGIFRAHFEDELDITDVETLVRVAVHASEGYLDESKVRSWLEQGQGVEEIDDMATRARQEGVHGV
;
A
#
# COMPACT_ATOMS: atom_id res chain seq x y z
N ARG A 1 10.54 14.42 5.06
CA ARG A 1 10.75 13.55 3.88
C ARG A 1 10.73 14.31 2.55
N MET A 2 9.64 14.96 2.09
CA MET A 2 9.70 15.80 0.87
C MET A 2 10.64 17.01 1.03
N THR A 3 10.57 17.71 2.15
CA THR A 3 11.48 18.82 2.50
C THR A 3 12.95 18.39 2.50
N GLN A 4 13.24 17.18 2.98
CA GLN A 4 14.61 16.63 3.02
C GLN A 4 15.13 16.30 1.61
N ARG A 5 14.26 15.88 0.68
CA ARG A 5 14.64 15.53 -0.70
C ARG A 5 14.68 16.74 -1.64
N LEU A 6 13.74 17.67 -1.49
CA LEU A 6 13.52 18.77 -2.46
C LEU A 6 13.95 20.14 -1.93
N GLY A 7 14.08 20.31 -0.61
CA GLY A 7 14.21 21.62 0.04
C GLY A 7 12.84 22.26 0.32
N ALA A 8 12.73 23.02 1.42
CA ALA A 8 11.46 23.59 1.89
C ALA A 8 10.78 24.47 0.83
N ASP A 9 11.55 25.30 0.15
CA ASP A 9 11.06 26.27 -0.84
C ASP A 9 10.42 25.61 -2.06
N LYS A 10 10.79 24.36 -2.36
CA LYS A 10 10.29 23.59 -3.52
C LYS A 10 9.07 22.72 -3.19
N VAL A 11 8.77 22.49 -1.91
CA VAL A 11 7.64 21.65 -1.48
C VAL A 11 6.29 22.17 -1.99
N PRO A 12 5.96 23.48 -1.89
CA PRO A 12 4.67 23.98 -2.36
C PRO A 12 4.45 23.73 -3.86
N ALA A 13 5.45 24.02 -4.70
CA ALA A 13 5.38 23.78 -6.14
C ALA A 13 5.26 22.29 -6.47
N ALA A 14 5.96 21.41 -5.74
CA ALA A 14 5.85 19.97 -5.92
C ALA A 14 4.45 19.44 -5.57
N LYS A 15 3.85 19.92 -4.46
CA LYS A 15 2.48 19.57 -4.06
C LYS A 15 1.46 20.04 -5.09
N ALA A 16 1.53 21.31 -5.51
CA ALA A 16 0.62 21.85 -6.53
C ALA A 16 0.71 21.09 -7.87
N ARG A 17 1.91 20.60 -8.23
CA ARG A 17 2.07 19.73 -9.40
C ARG A 17 1.37 18.37 -9.22
N LEU A 18 1.51 17.74 -8.05
CA LEU A 18 0.85 16.47 -7.75
C LEU A 18 -0.68 16.61 -7.74
N GLU A 19 -1.22 17.64 -7.11
CA GLU A 19 -2.67 17.93 -7.08
C GLU A 19 -3.24 18.07 -8.49
N ARG A 20 -2.58 18.87 -9.34
CA ARG A 20 -3.04 19.09 -10.72
C ARG A 20 -3.03 17.81 -11.54
N LEU A 21 -1.97 17.00 -11.44
CA LEU A 21 -1.87 15.75 -12.19
C LEU A 21 -2.84 14.69 -11.64
N GLY A 22 -2.95 14.57 -10.33
CA GLY A 22 -3.88 13.64 -9.69
C GLY A 22 -5.32 13.91 -10.08
N ALA A 23 -5.75 15.18 -10.03
CA ALA A 23 -7.12 15.55 -10.37
C ALA A 23 -7.52 15.20 -11.82
N GLN A 24 -6.55 15.14 -12.75
CA GLN A 24 -6.78 14.70 -14.13
C GLN A 24 -7.07 13.20 -14.22
N GLU A 25 -6.51 12.42 -13.30
CA GLU A 25 -6.68 10.96 -13.19
C GLU A 25 -7.73 10.58 -12.12
N GLY A 26 -8.46 11.55 -11.56
CA GLY A 26 -9.45 11.32 -10.52
C GLY A 26 -8.87 11.05 -9.12
N ILE A 27 -7.58 11.33 -8.88
CA ILE A 27 -6.89 11.18 -7.60
C ILE A 27 -6.80 12.53 -6.89
N PHE A 28 -7.44 12.67 -5.74
CA PHE A 28 -7.50 13.92 -4.99
C PHE A 28 -6.49 13.94 -3.85
N PHE A 29 -5.22 14.17 -4.18
CA PHE A 29 -4.13 14.18 -3.21
C PHE A 29 -4.40 15.13 -2.03
N LYS A 30 -4.25 14.59 -0.83
CA LYS A 30 -4.18 15.31 0.44
C LYS A 30 -2.84 15.04 1.12
N PHE A 31 -2.34 16.01 1.90
CA PHE A 31 -0.95 16.00 2.38
C PHE A 31 -0.80 16.14 3.90
N GLY A 32 -1.90 16.07 4.66
CA GLY A 32 -1.94 16.11 6.12
C GLY A 32 -1.80 14.74 6.78
N GLY A 33 -1.87 13.65 6.01
CA GLY A 33 -1.71 12.29 6.50
C GLY A 33 -0.30 11.98 7.03
N ARG A 34 -0.19 10.88 7.77
CA ARG A 34 1.07 10.43 8.36
C ARG A 34 1.92 9.68 7.34
N PHE A 35 3.17 10.12 7.17
CA PHE A 35 4.18 9.45 6.36
C PHE A 35 5.16 8.70 7.26
N GLY A 36 5.09 7.37 7.29
CA GLY A 36 5.95 6.52 8.12
C GLY A 36 6.56 5.33 7.39
N ASN A 37 6.93 4.27 8.13
CA ASN A 37 7.43 3.02 7.53
C ASN A 37 6.26 2.24 6.91
N THR A 38 6.37 1.89 5.62
CA THR A 38 5.32 1.20 4.85
C THR A 38 5.45 -0.32 4.85
N LEU A 39 6.38 -0.90 5.62
CA LEU A 39 6.61 -2.36 5.66
C LEU A 39 5.32 -3.15 5.89
N ARG A 40 4.46 -2.73 6.84
CA ARG A 40 3.18 -3.40 7.09
C ARG A 40 2.20 -3.31 5.92
N ALA A 41 2.20 -2.19 5.20
CA ALA A 41 1.41 -2.06 3.98
C ALA A 41 1.91 -3.03 2.89
N HIS A 42 3.23 -3.23 2.77
CA HIS A 42 3.79 -4.26 1.91
C HIS A 42 3.46 -5.68 2.38
N GLN A 43 3.43 -5.94 3.70
CA GLN A 43 3.02 -7.24 4.23
C GLN A 43 1.56 -7.55 3.84
N LEU A 44 0.68 -6.56 3.94
CA LEU A 44 -0.71 -6.69 3.50
C LEU A 44 -0.81 -6.94 1.99
N LEU A 45 0.00 -6.24 1.18
CA LEU A 45 0.02 -6.45 -0.26
C LEU A 45 0.48 -7.88 -0.62
N LEU A 46 1.54 -8.38 0.04
CA LEU A 46 2.01 -9.76 -0.15
C LEU A 46 0.93 -10.79 0.25
N LEU A 47 0.22 -10.59 1.36
CA LEU A 47 -0.89 -11.45 1.76
C LEU A 47 -2.01 -11.46 0.70
N SER A 48 -2.35 -10.29 0.17
CA SER A 48 -3.39 -10.13 -0.86
C SER A 48 -3.01 -10.82 -2.17
N GLU A 49 -1.73 -10.78 -2.53
CA GLU A 49 -1.16 -11.48 -3.68
C GLU A 49 -1.19 -13.01 -3.50
N LEU A 50 -0.86 -13.50 -2.30
CA LEU A 50 -0.95 -14.93 -1.98
C LEU A 50 -2.39 -15.45 -2.07
N VAL A 51 -3.35 -14.66 -1.57
CA VAL A 51 -4.78 -15.01 -1.63
C VAL A 51 -5.31 -14.96 -3.06
N SER A 52 -4.92 -13.94 -3.85
CA SER A 52 -5.30 -13.83 -5.27
C SER A 52 -4.84 -15.05 -6.05
N ARG A 53 -3.55 -15.43 -5.92
CA ARG A 53 -2.97 -16.62 -6.55
C ARG A 53 -3.66 -17.92 -6.13
N GLN A 54 -4.00 -18.07 -4.86
CA GLN A 54 -4.72 -19.26 -4.38
C GLN A 54 -6.12 -19.37 -5.02
N GLY A 55 -6.84 -18.25 -5.15
CA GLY A 55 -8.14 -18.21 -5.82
C GLY A 55 -8.08 -18.67 -7.29
N GLU A 56 -7.01 -18.31 -8.01
CA GLU A 56 -6.80 -18.79 -9.39
C GLU A 56 -6.63 -20.31 -9.46
N ILE A 57 -5.82 -20.86 -8.53
CA ILE A 57 -5.55 -22.30 -8.43
C ILE A 57 -6.84 -23.07 -8.12
N ASP A 58 -7.67 -22.54 -7.23
CA ASP A 58 -8.91 -23.19 -6.77
C ASP A 58 -10.06 -23.04 -7.79
N GLY A 59 -9.86 -22.31 -8.89
CA GLY A 59 -10.88 -22.07 -9.92
C GLY A 59 -12.07 -21.22 -9.42
N CYS A 60 -11.92 -20.57 -8.27
CA CYS A 60 -12.93 -19.71 -7.68
C CYS A 60 -12.69 -18.30 -8.22
N GLY A 61 -13.45 -17.90 -9.25
CA GLY A 61 -13.39 -16.63 -9.98
C GLY A 61 -12.41 -15.56 -9.46
N THR A 62 -11.44 -15.19 -10.30
CA THR A 62 -10.35 -14.26 -10.02
C THR A 62 -10.85 -12.84 -9.75
N ARG A 63 -11.17 -12.52 -8.49
CA ARG A 63 -11.06 -11.14 -8.03
C ARG A 63 -9.57 -10.87 -7.80
N ASP A 64 -9.06 -9.87 -8.50
CA ASP A 64 -7.73 -9.32 -8.27
C ASP A 64 -7.72 -8.58 -6.92
N THR A 65 -7.61 -9.36 -5.84
CA THR A 65 -7.65 -8.88 -4.47
C THR A 65 -6.40 -8.04 -4.18
N ALA A 66 -5.27 -8.38 -4.80
CA ALA A 66 -4.03 -7.61 -4.69
C ALA A 66 -4.20 -6.18 -5.22
N THR A 67 -4.74 -6.01 -6.43
CA THR A 67 -5.01 -4.68 -7.00
C THR A 67 -6.03 -3.90 -6.17
N ALA A 68 -7.15 -4.52 -5.78
CA ALA A 68 -8.16 -3.85 -4.96
C ALA A 68 -7.59 -3.36 -3.62
N VAL A 69 -6.77 -4.18 -2.95
CA VAL A 69 -6.13 -3.81 -1.68
C VAL A 69 -5.06 -2.73 -1.90
N ALA A 70 -4.28 -2.79 -2.98
CA ALA A 70 -3.32 -1.75 -3.33
C ALA A 70 -4.01 -0.39 -3.54
N GLU A 71 -5.11 -0.35 -4.30
CA GLU A 71 -5.93 0.85 -4.49
C GLU A 71 -6.48 1.37 -3.15
N GLY A 72 -6.96 0.47 -2.28
CA GLY A 72 -7.43 0.81 -0.94
C GLY A 72 -6.34 1.44 -0.07
N ILE A 73 -5.11 0.89 -0.09
CA ILE A 73 -3.96 1.45 0.64
C ILE A 73 -3.61 2.83 0.09
N PHE A 74 -3.58 2.99 -1.24
CA PHE A 74 -3.26 4.26 -1.88
C PHE A 74 -4.29 5.33 -1.57
N ARG A 75 -5.58 5.03 -1.68
CA ARG A 75 -6.65 5.96 -1.30
C ARG A 75 -6.55 6.36 0.17
N ALA A 76 -6.39 5.37 1.07
CA ALA A 76 -6.21 5.63 2.49
C ALA A 76 -5.05 6.60 2.78
N HIS A 77 -3.90 6.39 2.11
CA HIS A 77 -2.71 7.18 2.34
C HIS A 77 -2.75 8.57 1.67
N PHE A 78 -3.17 8.63 0.42
CA PHE A 78 -3.02 9.81 -0.43
C PHE A 78 -4.28 10.66 -0.54
N GLU A 79 -5.47 10.14 -0.25
CA GLU A 79 -6.73 10.87 -0.40
C GLU A 79 -7.49 11.01 0.92
N ASP A 80 -7.36 10.04 1.84
CA ASP A 80 -8.10 10.05 3.12
C ASP A 80 -7.26 10.50 4.32
N GLU A 81 -5.97 10.78 4.12
CA GLU A 81 -5.02 11.18 5.17
C GLU A 81 -4.88 10.18 6.33
N LEU A 82 -5.18 8.90 6.09
CA LEU A 82 -5.09 7.84 7.09
C LEU A 82 -3.64 7.38 7.30
N ASP A 83 -3.36 6.89 8.51
CA ASP A 83 -2.04 6.35 8.87
C ASP A 83 -1.91 4.88 8.46
N ILE A 84 -1.26 4.63 7.32
CA ILE A 84 -0.99 3.26 6.85
C ILE A 84 0.14 2.55 7.62
N THR A 85 0.69 3.16 8.68
CA THR A 85 1.60 2.46 9.62
C THR A 85 0.88 1.78 10.76
N ASP A 86 -0.40 2.13 10.97
CA ASP A 86 -1.29 1.58 11.96
C ASP A 86 -1.95 0.27 11.48
N VAL A 87 -1.99 -0.72 12.36
CA VAL A 87 -2.53 -2.06 12.04
C VAL A 87 -4.03 -1.99 11.80
N GLU A 88 -4.78 -1.23 12.62
CA GLU A 88 -6.24 -1.13 12.47
C GLU A 88 -6.63 -0.53 11.12
N THR A 89 -5.90 0.50 10.69
CA THR A 89 -6.10 1.13 9.40
C THR A 89 -5.89 0.14 8.25
N LEU A 90 -4.82 -0.65 8.28
CA LEU A 90 -4.54 -1.65 7.26
C LEU A 90 -5.56 -2.80 7.28
N VAL A 91 -5.97 -3.26 8.45
CA VAL A 91 -7.02 -4.30 8.61
C VAL A 91 -8.33 -3.83 7.99
N ARG A 92 -8.78 -2.60 8.32
CA ARG A 92 -10.00 -2.02 7.73
C ARG A 92 -9.92 -1.91 6.21
N VAL A 93 -8.79 -1.45 5.69
CA VAL A 93 -8.55 -1.38 4.24
C VAL A 93 -8.65 -2.77 3.61
N ALA A 94 -7.97 -3.77 4.18
CA ALA A 94 -7.96 -5.13 3.69
C ALA A 94 -9.37 -5.73 3.59
N VAL A 95 -10.14 -5.68 4.68
CA VAL A 95 -11.48 -6.26 4.77
C VAL A 95 -12.43 -5.58 3.77
N HIS A 96 -12.39 -4.25 3.70
CA HIS A 96 -13.28 -3.49 2.81
C HIS A 96 -12.91 -3.69 1.33
N ALA A 97 -11.63 -3.51 0.98
CA ALA A 97 -11.19 -3.57 -0.41
C ALA A 97 -11.23 -4.98 -1.00
N SER A 98 -11.00 -6.00 -0.16
CA SER A 98 -11.14 -7.39 -0.58
C SER A 98 -12.59 -7.88 -0.59
N GLU A 99 -13.57 -7.06 -0.19
CA GLU A 99 -14.97 -7.47 0.01
C GLU A 99 -15.13 -8.73 0.87
N GLY A 100 -14.33 -8.83 1.93
CA GLY A 100 -14.39 -9.94 2.90
C GLY A 100 -13.62 -11.21 2.52
N TYR A 101 -12.91 -11.24 1.39
CA TYR A 101 -11.99 -12.35 1.06
C TYR A 101 -10.79 -12.41 2.01
N LEU A 102 -10.41 -11.26 2.58
CA LEU A 102 -9.43 -11.18 3.66
C LEU A 102 -10.15 -11.05 5.01
N ASP A 103 -10.10 -12.13 5.79
CA ASP A 103 -10.62 -12.16 7.16
C ASP A 103 -9.81 -11.23 8.08
N GLU A 104 -10.53 -10.45 8.91
CA GLU A 104 -9.95 -9.49 9.84
C GLU A 104 -8.91 -10.11 10.77
N SER A 105 -9.24 -11.24 11.41
CA SER A 105 -8.37 -11.87 12.41
C SER A 105 -7.10 -12.41 11.77
N LYS A 106 -7.22 -12.97 10.56
CA LYS A 106 -6.09 -13.44 9.76
C LYS A 106 -5.17 -12.29 9.35
N VAL A 107 -5.72 -11.19 8.83
CA VAL A 107 -4.93 -10.02 8.42
C VAL A 107 -4.20 -9.43 9.63
N ARG A 108 -4.91 -9.23 10.74
CA ARG A 108 -4.31 -8.70 11.98
C ARG A 108 -3.15 -9.55 12.45
N SER A 109 -3.37 -10.86 12.57
CA SER A 109 -2.34 -11.82 12.97
C SER A 109 -1.11 -11.77 12.05
N TRP A 110 -1.34 -11.74 10.73
CA TRP A 110 -0.27 -11.65 9.72
C TRP A 110 0.62 -10.42 9.92
N LEU A 111 0.00 -9.26 10.13
CA LEU A 111 0.72 -8.00 10.32
C LEU A 111 1.46 -7.94 11.66
N GLU A 112 0.81 -8.35 12.76
CA GLU A 112 1.37 -8.27 14.10
C GLU A 112 2.49 -9.28 14.35
N GLN A 113 2.38 -10.47 13.75
CA GLN A 113 3.40 -11.52 13.88
C GLN A 113 4.58 -11.34 12.90
N GLY A 114 4.56 -10.29 12.08
CA GLY A 114 5.67 -10.02 11.14
C GLY A 114 5.76 -11.04 10.00
N GLN A 115 4.67 -11.70 9.65
CA GLN A 115 4.67 -12.68 8.56
C GLN A 115 4.93 -11.99 7.22
N GLY A 116 5.69 -12.65 6.33
CA GLY A 116 6.04 -12.11 5.02
C GLY A 116 7.21 -11.12 5.00
N VAL A 117 7.76 -10.73 6.17
CA VAL A 117 8.81 -9.70 6.24
C VAL A 117 10.12 -10.15 5.58
N GLU A 118 10.50 -11.41 5.76
CA GLU A 118 11.71 -11.97 5.14
C GLU A 118 11.56 -12.02 3.62
N GLU A 119 10.42 -12.49 3.13
CA GLU A 119 10.10 -12.55 1.70
C GLU A 119 10.10 -11.15 1.06
N ILE A 120 9.58 -10.14 1.76
CA ILE A 120 9.61 -8.75 1.30
C ILE A 120 11.03 -8.22 1.20
N ASP A 121 11.90 -8.53 2.17
CA ASP A 121 13.29 -8.08 2.13
C ASP A 121 14.07 -8.75 1.00
N ASP A 122 13.83 -10.04 0.75
CA ASP A 122 14.38 -10.78 -0.38
C ASP A 122 13.91 -10.19 -1.72
N MET A 123 12.62 -9.91 -1.86
CA MET A 123 12.05 -9.27 -3.06
C MET A 123 12.66 -7.89 -3.29
N ALA A 124 12.79 -7.08 -2.24
CA ALA A 124 13.38 -5.75 -2.33
C ALA A 124 14.88 -5.81 -2.68
N THR A 125 15.61 -6.78 -2.12
CA THR A 125 17.02 -7.00 -2.41
C THR A 125 17.21 -7.44 -3.86
N ARG A 126 16.40 -8.38 -4.35
CA ARG A 126 16.42 -8.82 -5.75
C ARG A 126 16.14 -7.67 -6.70
N ALA A 127 15.09 -6.88 -6.46
CA ALA A 127 14.75 -5.74 -7.31
C ALA A 127 15.92 -4.74 -7.45
N ARG A 128 16.65 -4.48 -6.35
CA ARG A 128 17.85 -3.62 -6.38
C ARG A 128 18.99 -4.24 -7.18
N GLN A 129 19.21 -5.55 -7.06
CA GLN A 129 20.23 -6.27 -7.85
C GLN A 129 19.89 -6.26 -9.34
N GLU A 130 18.61 -6.27 -9.69
CA GLU A 130 18.09 -6.16 -11.05
C GLU A 130 18.10 -4.71 -11.57
N GLY A 131 18.62 -3.75 -10.80
CA GLY A 131 18.80 -2.36 -11.22
C GLY A 131 17.62 -1.43 -10.91
N VAL A 132 16.62 -1.88 -10.16
CA VAL A 132 15.50 -1.03 -9.71
C VAL A 132 15.95 -0.19 -8.51
N HIS A 133 16.10 1.12 -8.75
CA HIS A 133 16.55 2.09 -7.73
C HIS A 133 15.48 3.13 -7.35
N GLY A 134 14.32 3.10 -8.00
CA GLY A 134 13.20 3.99 -7.72
C GLY A 134 11.91 3.49 -8.37
N VAL A 135 10.79 3.80 -7.74
CA VAL A 135 9.41 3.59 -8.20
C VAL A 135 8.65 4.92 -8.17
#